data_AF-A0ABD6G1C9-F1
#
_entry.id   AF-A0ABD6G1C9-F1
#
_cell.length_a   1.000
_cell.length_b   1.000
_cell.length_c   1.000
_cell.angle_alpha   90.00
_cell.angle_beta   90.00
_cell.angle_gamma   90.00
#
_symmetry.space_group_name_H-M   'P 1'
#
loop_
_entity.id
_entity.type
_entity.pdbx_description
1 polymer ?
#
loop_
_entity_poly.entity_id
_entity_poly.type
_entity_poly.pdbx_seq_one_letter_code
_entity_poly.pdbx_strand_id
1 'polypeptide(L)' 'MWVLTVFDGETFRIYEFETKEEAMKVMEEIQLPAILSYTNLTLVA' A
#
# COMPACT_ATOMS: atom_id res chain seq x y z
N MET A 1 3.67 -5.03 -8.05
CA MET A 1 2.50 -4.98 -7.15
C MET A 1 2.68 -3.78 -6.22
N TRP A 2 1.64 -2.97 -6.06
CA TRP A 2 1.64 -1.82 -5.18
C TRP A 2 1.06 -2.21 -3.83
N VAL A 3 1.73 -1.80 -2.76
CA VAL A 3 1.38 -2.18 -1.40
C VAL A 3 1.17 -0.91 -0.60
N LEU A 4 -0.05 -0.69 -0.13
CA LEU A 4 -0.40 0.41 0.74
C LEU A 4 -0.49 -0.10 2.18
N THR A 5 0.38 0.40 3.04
CA THR A 5 0.35 0.11 4.48
C THR A 5 -0.28 1.30 5.20
N VAL A 6 -1.38 1.08 5.89
CA VAL A 6 -2.10 2.11 6.65
C VAL A 6 -1.93 1.84 8.13
N PHE A 7 -1.51 2.85 8.89
CA PHE A 7 -1.28 2.76 10.33
C PHE A 7 -2.50 3.30 11.08
N ASP A 8 -3.08 2.47 11.94
CA ASP A 8 -4.27 2.78 12.74
C ASP A 8 -3.95 2.47 14.22
N GLY A 9 -3.38 3.47 14.90
CA GLY A 9 -2.92 3.37 16.27
C GLY A 9 -1.83 2.31 16.46
N GLU A 10 -2.15 1.26 17.21
CA GLU A 10 -1.25 0.13 17.48
C GLU A 10 -1.32 -0.98 16.41
N THR A 11 -2.16 -0.79 15.39
CA THR A 11 -2.36 -1.77 14.32
C THR A 11 -1.97 -1.20 12.96
N PHE A 12 -1.74 -2.09 12.00
CA PHE A 12 -1.57 -1.71 10.61
C PHE A 12 -2.36 -2.64 9.71
N ARG A 13 -2.82 -2.09 8.58
CA ARG A 13 -3.50 -2.84 7.52
C ARG A 13 -2.69 -2.72 6.25
N ILE A 14 -2.59 -3.83 5.51
CA ILE A 14 -1.88 -3.90 4.24
C ILE A 14 -2.91 -4.15 3.15
N TYR A 15 -2.86 -3.32 2.11
CA TYR A 15 -3.68 -3.44 0.91
C TYR A 15 -2.78 -3.62 -0.30
N GLU A 16 -3.13 -4.55 -1.16
CA GLU A 16 -2.39 -4.85 -2.38
C GLU A 16 -3.18 -4.41 -3.61
N PHE A 17 -2.48 -3.79 -4.54
CA PHE A 17 -3.03 -3.26 -5.78
C PHE A 17 -2.16 -3.68 -6.96
N GLU A 18 -2.79 -3.92 -8.11
CA GLU A 18 -2.06 -4.24 -9.33
C GLU A 18 -1.41 -2.99 -9.92
N THR A 19 -2.15 -1.87 -9.92
CA THR A 19 -1.72 -0.61 -10.53
C THR A 19 -1.36 0.46 -9.51
N LYS A 20 -0.54 1.43 -9.92
CA LYS A 20 -0.20 2.58 -9.09
C LYS A 20 -1.39 3.50 -8.91
N GLU A 21 -2.17 3.72 -9.98
CA GLU A 21 -3.30 4.64 -9.96
C GLU A 21 -4.36 4.21 -8.93
N GLU A 22 -4.66 2.92 -8.82
CA GLU A 22 -5.62 2.41 -7.83
C GLU A 22 -5.12 2.64 -6.40
N ALA A 23 -3.86 2.35 -6.14
CA ALA A 23 -3.27 2.54 -4.81
C ALA A 23 -3.23 4.03 -4.41
N MET A 24 -2.94 4.92 -5.37
CA MET A 24 -2.91 6.37 -5.17
C MET A 24 -4.31 6.93 -4.85
N LYS A 25 -5.35 6.51 -5.57
CA LYS A 25 -6.73 6.94 -5.29
C LYS A 25 -7.15 6.61 -3.86
N VAL A 26 -6.85 5.40 -3.41
CA VAL A 26 -7.16 4.97 -2.04
C VAL A 26 -6.32 5.75 -1.02
N MET A 27 -5.05 6.03 -1.33
CA MET A 27 -4.19 6.84 -0.47
C MET A 27 -4.70 8.29 -0.30
N GLU A 28 -5.27 8.88 -1.34
CA GLU A 28 -5.87 10.24 -1.28
C GLU A 28 -7.12 10.31 -0.40
N GLU A 29 -7.86 9.19 -0.26
CA GLU A 29 -9.06 9.11 0.58
C GLU A 29 -8.75 8.79 2.05
N ILE A 30 -7.56 8.28 2.35
CA ILE A 30 -7.14 7.89 3.70
C ILE A 30 -6.62 9.11 4.47
N GLN A 31 -7.21 9.37 5.64
CA GLN A 31 -6.77 10.42 6.57
C GLN A 31 -5.71 9.93 7.58
N LEU A 32 -5.44 8.64 7.60
CA LEU A 32 -4.48 8.00 8.49
C LEU A 32 -3.06 8.02 7.87
N PRO A 33 -2.00 7.99 8.69
CA PRO A 33 -0.65 7.80 8.18
C PRO A 33 -0.57 6.53 7.33
N ALA A 34 -0.07 6.65 6.10
CA ALA A 34 0.06 5.53 5.19
C ALA A 34 1.37 5.59 4.40
N ILE A 35 1.90 4.42 4.07
CA ILE A 35 3.10 4.25 3.22
C ILE A 35 2.69 3.49 1.98
N LEU A 36 2.92 4.08 0.82
CA LEU A 36 2.81 3.40 -0.46
C LEU A 36 4.16 2.85 -0.89
N SER A 37 4.25 1.55 -1.07
CA SER A 37 5.45 0.82 -1.50
C SER A 37 5.19 0.09 -2.81
N TYR A 38 6.23 -0.09 -3.61
CA TYR A 38 6.19 -0.95 -4.79
C TYR A 38 7.03 -2.19 -4.50
N THR A 39 6.41 -3.37 -4.59
CA THR A 39 7.12 -4.64 -4.55
C THR A 39 7.21 -5.21 -5.96
N ASN A 40 8.44 -5.44 -6.37
CA ASN A 40 8.77 -6.30 -7.49
C ASN A 40 9.21 -7.63 -6.88
N LEU A 41 8.28 -8.57 -6.76
CA LEU A 41 8.61 -9.94 -6.40
C LEU A 41 9.36 -10.58 -7.58
N THR A 42 10.60 -10.16 -7.77
CA THR A 42 11.56 -11.00 -8.48
C THR A 42 11.92 -12.09 -7.48
N LEU A 43 11.24 -13.24 -7.58
CA LEU A 43 11.68 -14.47 -6.94
C LEU A 43 13.10 -14.74 -7.45
N VAL A 44 14.10 -14.37 -6.66
CA VAL A 44 15.45 -14.87 -6.86
C VAL A 44 15.40 -16.31 -6.35
N ALA A 45 15.12 -17.22 -7.29
CA ALA A 45 15.12 -18.66 -7.08
C ALA A 45 16.55 -19.20 -6.99
#